data_AF-A0A250L6H8-F1
#
_entry.id   AF-A0A250L6H8-F1
#
_cell.length_a   1.000
_cell.length_b   1.000
_cell.length_c   1.000
_cell.angle_alpha   90.00
_cell.angle_beta   90.00
_cell.angle_gamma   90.00
#
_symmetry.space_group_name_H-M   'P 1'
#
loop_
_entity.id
_entity.type
_entity.pdbx_description
1 polymer ?
#
loop_
_entity_poly.entity_id
_entity_poly.type
_entity_poly.pdbx_seq_one_letter_code
_entity_poly.pdbx_strand_id
1 'polypeptide(L)' 'MSADNRTTQEKFACVECSYEENADVVGALNILARGHRVAACGETVQSGRSVKQEPAEAI' A
#
# COMPACT_ATOMS: atom_id res chain seq x y z
N MET A 1 -0.99 10.06 0.41
CA MET A 1 0.39 9.85 -0.05
C MET A 1 0.65 10.84 -1.17
N SER A 2 1.48 11.86 -0.93
CA SER A 2 1.86 12.79 -2.00
C SER A 2 2.73 12.06 -3.01
N ALA A 3 2.53 12.32 -4.31
CA ALA A 3 3.38 11.76 -5.37
C ALA A 3 4.84 12.19 -5.22
N ASP A 4 5.08 13.32 -4.56
CA ASP A 4 6.42 13.87 -4.30
C ASP A 4 7.26 13.01 -3.34
N ASN A 5 6.63 12.12 -2.57
CA ASN A 5 7.35 11.17 -1.71
C ASN A 5 8.01 10.03 -2.50
N ARG A 6 7.83 9.97 -3.83
CA ARG A 6 8.33 8.89 -4.71
C ARG A 6 9.12 9.47 -5.89
N THR A 7 10.17 10.23 -5.61
CA THR A 7 11.05 10.84 -6.61
C THR A 7 11.97 9.82 -7.31
N THR A 8 12.26 8.68 -6.67
CA THR A 8 12.84 7.49 -7.29
C THR A 8 12.16 6.23 -6.75
N GLN A 9 12.12 5.15 -7.52
CA GLN A 9 11.50 3.89 -7.08
C GLN A 9 12.21 3.29 -5.84
N GLU A 10 13.41 3.77 -5.51
CA GLU A 10 14.34 3.13 -4.58
C GLU A 10 14.43 3.79 -3.20
N LYS A 11 13.98 5.05 -3.04
CA LYS A 11 14.08 5.78 -1.77
C LYS A 11 12.80 6.53 -1.40
N PHE A 12 12.42 6.36 -0.15
CA PHE A 12 11.43 7.13 0.58
C PHE A 12 12.13 7.97 1.65
N ALA A 13 11.78 9.25 1.74
CA ALA A 13 12.24 10.15 2.78
C ALA A 13 11.03 10.93 3.34
N CYS A 14 10.76 10.79 4.63
CA CYS A 14 9.68 11.49 5.30
C CYS A 14 10.08 12.94 5.56
N VAL A 15 9.32 13.89 5.00
CA VAL A 15 9.55 15.33 5.16
C VAL A 15 9.26 15.84 6.59
N GLU A 16 8.53 15.08 7.39
CA GLU A 16 8.13 15.48 8.75
C GLU A 16 9.10 14.97 9.82
N CYS A 17 9.58 13.73 9.69
CA CYS A 17 10.39 13.08 10.72
C CYS A 17 11.79 12.64 10.27
N SER A 18 12.19 12.98 9.04
CA SER A 18 13.51 12.65 8.46
C SER A 18 13.81 11.15 8.38
N TYR A 19 12.79 10.29 8.49
CA TYR A 19 12.95 8.86 8.29
C TYR A 19 13.21 8.54 6.83
N GLU A 20 14.26 7.77 6.55
CA GLU A 20 14.64 7.35 5.21
C GLU A 20 14.73 5.83 5.10
N GLU A 21 14.16 5.26 4.05
CA GLU A 21 14.21 3.83 3.74
C GLU A 21 13.82 3.57 2.28
N ASN A 22 13.84 2.34 1.80
CA ASN A 22 13.36 1.99 0.46
C ASN A 22 11.84 2.18 0.32
N ALA A 23 11.41 2.76 -0.81
CA ALA A 23 10.01 3.07 -1.03
C ALA A 23 9.09 1.84 -1.09
N ASP A 24 9.58 0.68 -1.55
CA ASP A 24 8.79 -0.54 -1.64
C ASP A 24 8.55 -1.17 -0.27
N VAL A 25 9.55 -1.13 0.62
CA VAL A 25 9.43 -1.62 2.00
C VAL A 25 8.49 -0.72 2.80
N VAL A 26 8.64 0.61 2.69
CA VAL A 26 7.67 1.57 3.27
C VAL A 26 6.27 1.36 2.69
N GLY A 27 6.17 1.05 1.39
CA GLY A 27 4.91 0.70 0.74
C GLY A 27 4.24 -0.53 1.36
N ALA A 28 5.00 -1.61 1.58
CA ALA A 28 4.51 -2.83 2.21
C ALA A 28 4.02 -2.58 3.65
N LEU A 29 4.78 -1.82 4.45
CA LEU A 29 4.40 -1.43 5.80
C LEU A 29 3.09 -0.62 5.82
N ASN A 30 2.92 0.32 4.89
CA ASN A 30 1.71 1.13 4.81
C ASN A 30 0.46 0.30 4.46
N ILE A 31 0.59 -0.68 3.56
CA ILE A 31 -0.50 -1.61 3.21
C ILE A 31 -0.87 -2.46 4.42
N LEU A 32 0.13 -3.02 5.12
CA LEU A 32 -0.09 -3.83 6.31
C LEU A 32 -0.80 -3.02 7.41
N ALA A 33 -0.32 -1.81 7.69
CA ALA A 33 -0.92 -0.92 8.69
C ALA A 33 -2.37 -0.53 8.32
N ARG A 34 -2.67 -0.33 7.03
CA ARG A 34 -4.05 -0.12 6.57
C ARG A 34 -4.90 -1.38 6.81
N GLY A 35 -4.39 -2.57 6.49
CA GLY A 35 -5.07 -3.84 6.74
C GLY A 35 -5.43 -4.03 8.21
N HIS A 36 -4.49 -3.76 9.12
CA HIS A 36 -4.73 -3.82 10.57
C HIS A 36 -5.80 -2.83 11.03
N ARG A 37 -5.78 -1.58 10.53
CA ARG A 37 -6.82 -0.59 10.86
C ARG A 37 -8.20 -1.07 10.40
N VAL A 38 -8.31 -1.55 9.17
CA VAL A 38 -9.58 -2.03 8.63
C VAL A 38 -10.10 -3.22 9.47
N ALA A 39 -9.23 -4.17 9.82
CA ALA A 39 -9.59 -5.31 10.67
C ALA A 39 -10.02 -4.90 12.09
N ALA A 40 -9.32 -3.93 12.71
CA ALA A 40 -9.58 -3.48 14.07
C ALA A 40 -10.80 -2.55 14.19
N CYS A 41 -11.03 -1.70 13.19
CA CYS A 41 -12.13 -0.72 13.19
C CYS A 41 -13.42 -1.25 12.57
N GLY A 42 -13.43 -2.47 12.02
CA GLY A 42 -14.62 -3.07 11.41
C GLY A 42 -15.07 -2.36 10.13
N GLU A 43 -14.22 -1.51 9.53
CA GLU A 43 -14.45 -1.04 8.16
C GLU A 43 -14.53 -2.29 7.28
N THR A 44 -15.58 -2.42 6.49
CA THR A 44 -15.72 -3.54 5.57
C THR A 44 -14.50 -3.53 4.65
N VAL A 45 -13.57 -4.49 4.82
CA VAL A 45 -12.62 -4.83 3.76
C VAL A 45 -13.52 -5.06 2.54
N GLN A 46 -13.43 -4.20 1.53
CA GLN A 46 -13.97 -4.56 0.22
C GLN A 46 -13.12 -5.73 -0.28
N SER A 47 -13.42 -6.93 0.24
CA SER A 47 -13.06 -8.23 -0.32
C SER A 47 -13.93 -8.47 -1.56
N GLY A 48 -14.29 -7.39 -2.27
CA GLY A 48 -14.84 -7.46 -3.59
C GLY A 48 -13.67 -7.77 -4.49
N ARG A 49 -13.70 -8.97 -5.09
CA ARG A 49 -12.80 -9.37 -6.18
C ARG A 49 -12.56 -8.15 -7.07
N SER A 50 -11.30 -7.71 -7.15
CA SER A 50 -10.96 -6.56 -7.99
C SER A 50 -11.55 -6.80 -9.38
N VAL A 51 -12.37 -5.87 -9.86
CA VAL A 51 -12.99 -5.94 -11.20
C VAL A 51 -11.92 -5.94 -12.31
N LYS A 52 -10.65 -5.76 -11.94
CA LYS A 52 -9.46 -5.88 -12.80
C LYS A 52 -8.72 -7.23 -12.68
N GLN A 53 -9.38 -8.33 -12.32
CA GLN A 53 -8.82 -9.66 -12.58
C GLN A 53 -9.27 -10.12 -13.96
N GLU A 54 -8.29 -10.36 -14.83
CA GLU A 54 -8.54 -11.06 -16.09
C GLU A 54 -9.00 -12.50 -15.77
N PRO A 55 -10.00 -13.04 -16.48
CA PRO A 55 -10.45 -14.40 -16.24
C PRO A 55 -9.29 -15.36 -16.46
N ALA A 56 -8.97 -16.19 -15.47
CA ALA A 56 -8.12 -17.34 -15.70
C ALA A 56 -8.87 -18.28 -16.64
N GLU A 57 -8.28 -18.52 -17.81
CA GLU A 57 -8.82 -19.42 -18.83
C GLU A 57 -9.03 -20.80 -18.20
N ALA A 58 -10.28 -21.25 -18.15
CA ALA A 58 -10.62 -22.60 -17.71
C ALA A 58 -10.34 -23.53 -18.88
N ILE A 59 -9.38 -24.45 -18.69
CA ILE A 59 -9.12 -25.60 -19.57
C ILE A 59 -10.31 -26.57 -19.60
#